data_AF-A0A963DLN7-F1
#
_entry.id   AF-A0A963DLN7-F1
#
_cell.length_a   1.000
_cell.length_b   1.000
_cell.length_c   1.000
_cell.angle_alpha   90.00
_cell.angle_beta   90.00
_cell.angle_gamma   90.00
#
_symmetry.space_group_name_H-M   'P 1'
#
loop_
_entity.id
_entity.type
_entity.pdbx_description
1 polymer ?
#
loop_
_entity_poly.entity_id
_entity_poly.type
_entity_poly.pdbx_seq_one_letter_code
_entity_poly.pdbx_strand_id
1 'polypeptide(L)' 'ITPFNFPFMVPMWMAPVSIACGNSFILKPSERDPSPSLLTAELFREAGLPAGVFN' A
#
# COMPACT_ATOMS: atom_id res chain seq x y z
N ILE A 1 2.20 -3.52 8.07
CA ILE A 1 1.88 -4.97 8.13
C ILE A 1 0.37 -5.11 8.21
N THR A 2 -0.26 -5.95 7.39
CA THR A 2 -1.73 -6.08 7.36
C THR A 2 -2.19 -7.55 7.35
N PRO A 3 -3.41 -7.84 7.87
CA PRO A 3 -3.99 -9.17 7.86
C PRO A 3 -4.56 -9.54 6.48
N PHE A 4 -4.92 -10.82 6.30
CA PHE A 4 -5.42 -11.36 5.02
C PHE A 4 -6.90 -11.07 4.73
N ASN A 5 -7.71 -10.73 5.73
CA ASN A 5 -9.18 -10.70 5.61
C ASN A 5 -9.71 -9.49 4.80
N PHE A 6 -8.95 -8.40 4.74
CA PHE A 6 -9.29 -7.19 3.99
C PHE A 6 -8.03 -6.61 3.32
N PRO A 7 -7.49 -7.32 2.32
CA PRO A 7 -6.15 -7.12 1.78
C PRO A 7 -5.96 -5.80 1.00
N PHE A 8 -7.04 -5.15 0.59
CA PHE A 8 -7.02 -3.81 -0.01
C PHE A 8 -7.40 -2.73 1.01
N MET A 9 -8.49 -2.93 1.74
CA MET A 9 -9.06 -1.90 2.61
C MET A 9 -8.17 -1.55 3.80
N VAL A 10 -7.56 -2.54 4.48
CA VAL A 10 -6.74 -2.27 5.67
C VAL A 10 -5.46 -1.50 5.33
N PRO A 11 -4.69 -1.84 4.28
CA PRO A 11 -3.59 -0.97 3.84
C PRO A 11 -4.04 0.46 3.52
N MET A 12 -5.21 0.63 2.90
CA MET A 12 -5.74 1.94 2.50
C MET A 12 -6.26 2.80 3.64
N TRP A 13 -6.43 2.26 4.85
CA TRP A 13 -6.68 3.09 6.04
C TRP A 13 -5.42 3.83 6.53
N MET A 14 -4.24 3.35 6.16
CA MET A 14 -2.96 3.84 6.67
C MET A 14 -2.15 4.54 5.59
N ALA A 15 -1.99 3.93 4.40
CA ALA A 15 -1.08 4.43 3.38
C ALA A 15 -1.46 5.82 2.85
N PRO A 16 -2.72 6.13 2.47
CA PRO A 16 -3.07 7.45 1.98
C PRO A 16 -2.86 8.55 3.01
N VAL A 17 -3.20 8.29 4.28
CA VAL A 17 -3.00 9.24 5.37
C VAL A 17 -1.51 9.47 5.63
N SER A 18 -0.72 8.40 5.67
CA SER A 18 0.73 8.46 5.86
C SER A 18 1.41 9.29 4.76
N ILE A 19 1.06 9.02 3.49
CA ILE A 19 1.57 9.73 2.31
C ILE A 19 1.11 11.19 2.30
N ALA A 20 -0.17 11.46 2.59
CA ALA A 20 -0.69 12.83 2.66
C ALA A 20 0.00 13.67 3.74
N CYS A 21 0.43 13.05 4.84
CA CYS A 21 1.25 13.68 5.88
C CYS A 21 2.74 13.81 5.50
N GLY A 22 3.14 13.47 4.28
CA GLY A 22 4.52 13.61 3.80
C GLY A 22 5.46 12.46 4.20
N ASN A 23 4.93 11.35 4.69
CA ASN A 23 5.75 10.18 5.02
C ASN A 23 5.86 9.21 3.84
N SER A 24 6.91 8.41 3.84
CA SER A 24 6.97 7.18 3.04
C SER A 24 6.34 6.01 3.82
N PHE A 25 5.76 5.06 3.10
CA PHE A 25 5.05 3.92 3.67
C PHE A 25 5.65 2.60 3.18
N ILE A 26 5.83 1.64 4.09
CA ILE A 26 6.28 0.28 3.78
C ILE A 26 5.19 -0.72 4.16
N LEU A 27 4.63 -1.40 3.16
CA LEU A 27 3.58 -2.38 3.28
C LEU A 27 4.14 -3.80 3.18
N LYS A 28 4.04 -4.54 4.29
CA LYS A 28 4.14 -6.00 4.27
C LYS A 28 2.73 -6.61 4.29
N PRO A 29 2.17 -7.05 3.14
CA PRO A 29 0.88 -7.72 3.11
C PRO A 29 0.97 -9.13 3.72
N SER A 30 -0.17 -9.77 3.88
CA SER A 30 -0.21 -11.21 4.16
C SER A 30 0.16 -12.01 2.91
N GLU A 31 0.94 -13.05 3.11
CA GLU A 31 1.32 -14.05 2.11
C GLU A 31 0.14 -14.85 1.56
N ARG A 32 -1.00 -14.88 2.26
CA ARG A 32 -2.19 -15.63 1.85
C ARG A 32 -2.99 -14.95 0.75
N ASP A 33 -2.98 -13.62 0.73
CA ASP A 33 -3.70 -12.81 -0.26
C ASP A 33 -2.95 -11.48 -0.54
N PRO A 34 -1.78 -11.55 -1.21
CA PRO A 34 -0.95 -10.37 -1.46
C PRO A 34 -1.38 -9.57 -2.69
N SER A 35 -2.14 -10.19 -3.61
CA SER A 35 -2.40 -9.64 -4.95
C SER A 35 -3.01 -8.23 -4.95
N PRO A 36 -3.98 -7.89 -4.07
CA PRO A 36 -4.52 -6.53 -4.04
C PRO A 36 -3.51 -5.47 -3.61
N SER A 37 -2.60 -5.82 -2.69
CA SER A 37 -1.53 -4.92 -2.26
C SER A 37 -0.49 -4.72 -3.36
N LEU A 38 -0.14 -5.78 -4.09
CA LEU A 38 0.78 -5.69 -5.24
C LEU A 38 0.18 -4.86 -6.38
N LEU A 39 -1.11 -5.04 -6.69
CA LEU A 39 -1.82 -4.21 -7.66
C LEU A 39 -1.85 -2.74 -7.21
N THR A 40 -2.07 -2.47 -5.93
CA THR A 40 -2.06 -1.11 -5.40
C THR A 40 -0.69 -0.43 -5.57
N ALA A 41 0.41 -1.17 -5.35
CA ALA A 41 1.76 -0.65 -5.59
C ALA A 41 1.96 -0.25 -7.07
N GLU A 42 1.46 -1.07 -8.00
CA GLU A 42 1.52 -0.77 -9.43
C GLU A 42 0.66 0.44 -9.81
N LEU A 43 -0.56 0.53 -9.28
CA LEU A 43 -1.44 1.67 -9.52
C LEU A 43 -0.84 2.98 -8.97
N PHE A 44 -0.14 2.96 -7.83
CA PHE A 44 0.57 4.14 -7.34
C PHE A 44 1.72 4.55 -8.26
N ARG A 45 2.44 3.58 -8.82
CA ARG A 45 3.50 3.84 -9.82
C ARG A 45 2.90 4.47 -11.08
N GLU A 46 1.79 3.95 -11.58
CA GLU A 46 1.07 4.52 -12.74
C GLU A 46 0.51 5.91 -12.46
N ALA A 47 0.03 6.16 -11.24
CA ALA A 47 -0.46 7.46 -10.80
C ALA A 47 0.65 8.53 -10.63
N GLY A 48 1.92 8.15 -10.81
CA GLY A 48 3.06 9.06 -10.70
C GLY A 48 3.53 9.31 -9.27
N LEU A 49 3.19 8.42 -8.32
CA LEU A 49 3.73 8.50 -6.97
C LEU A 49 5.28 8.34 -7.04
N PRO A 50 6.06 9.24 -6.41
CA PRO A 50 7.52 9.13 -6.48
C PRO A 50 8.03 7.79 -5.94
N ALA A 51 9.05 7.24 -6.60
CA ALA A 51 9.65 5.97 -6.19
C ALA A 51 10.11 6.03 -4.73
N GLY A 52 9.81 4.97 -3.97
CA GLY A 52 10.17 4.86 -2.56
C GLY A 52 9.17 5.49 -1.58
N VAL A 53 8.15 6.23 -2.04
CA VAL A 53 7.08 6.75 -1.16
C VAL A 53 6.13 5.64 -0.73
N PHE A 54 5.94 4.62 -1.56
CA PHE A 54 5.22 3.39 -1.21
C PHE A 54 6.08 2.18 -1.59
N ASN A 55 6.35 1.29 -0.64
CA ASN A 55 7.15 0.08 -0.83
C ASN A 55 6.44 -1.16 -0.28
#